data_AF-A0A3D8HKT8-F1
#
_entry.id   AF-A0A3D8HKT8-F1
#
_cell.length_a   1.000
_cell.length_b   1.000
_cell.length_c   1.000
_cell.angle_alpha   90.00
_cell.angle_beta   90.00
_cell.angle_gamma   90.00
#
_symmetry.space_group_name_H-M   'P 1'
#
loop_
_entity.id
_entity.type
_entity.pdbx_description
1 polymer ?
#
loop_
_entity_poly.entity_id
_entity_poly.type
_entity_poly.pdbx_seq_one_letter_code
_entity_poly.pdbx_strand_id
1 'polypeptide(L)'
;MQNLHFSPQEREKLEKALKLFFERSSTQSDTIVGLNTFDIISYLGFLVDYGFFVDCSFGVGKKAKDTWIIFIRKDIPNIKASWGVYPRICFHTASNQIEVSIDISTSKHKITKKLYEFAAKPKVSNYNSQNSQNAYFSYPSYDIDSIITKLEQDLQWFLQLPTSELEYAHKI
;
A
#
# COMPACT_ATOMS: atom_id res chain seq x y z
N MET A 1 -1.48 7.06 23.28
CA MET A 1 -1.30 6.35 21.99
C MET A 1 0.15 6.55 21.59
N GLN A 2 0.94 5.48 21.44
CA GLN A 2 2.26 5.61 20.82
C GLN A 2 2.06 5.89 19.34
N ASN A 3 2.68 6.96 18.85
CA ASN A 3 2.78 7.23 17.43
C ASN A 3 3.76 6.21 16.83
N LEU A 4 3.35 5.48 15.79
CA LEU A 4 4.25 4.71 14.96
C LEU A 4 5.23 5.70 14.32
N HIS A 5 6.48 5.61 14.76
CA HIS A 5 7.60 6.37 14.24
C HIS A 5 8.74 5.40 13.99
N PHE A 6 9.26 5.43 12.77
CA PHE A 6 10.43 4.66 12.41
C PHE A 6 11.70 5.32 12.95
N SER A 7 12.65 4.50 13.42
CA SER A 7 13.99 4.98 13.73
C SER A 7 14.68 5.55 12.48
N PRO A 8 15.75 6.36 12.63
CA PRO A 8 16.50 6.87 11.49
C PRO A 8 16.98 5.76 10.53
N GLN A 9 17.44 4.62 11.07
CA GLN A 9 17.88 3.50 10.23
C GLN A 9 16.73 2.83 9.47
N GLU A 10 15.54 2.75 10.07
CA GLU A 10 14.34 2.20 9.41
C GLU A 10 13.79 3.15 8.35
N ARG A 11 13.81 4.47 8.61
CA ARG A 11 13.48 5.49 7.60
C ARG A 11 14.42 5.40 6.40
N GLU A 12 15.73 5.22 6.63
CA GLU A 12 16.69 5.06 5.55
C GLU A 12 16.42 3.80 4.71
N LYS A 13 16.06 2.67 5.35
CA LYS A 13 15.65 1.44 4.65
C LYS A 13 14.39 1.67 3.82
N LEU A 14 13.38 2.31 4.39
CA LEU A 14 12.13 2.64 3.70
C LEU A 14 12.38 3.57 2.52
N GLU A 15 13.18 4.62 2.68
CA GLU A 15 13.60 5.52 1.60
C GLU A 15 14.27 4.75 0.45
N LYS A 16 15.22 3.87 0.75
CA LYS A 16 15.89 3.03 -0.26
C LYS A 16 14.89 2.17 -1.01
N ALA A 17 13.96 1.54 -0.30
CA ALA A 17 12.91 0.72 -0.91
C ALA A 17 12.00 1.53 -1.85
N LEU A 18 11.56 2.71 -1.40
CA LEU A 18 10.65 3.57 -2.15
C LEU A 18 11.31 4.15 -3.40
N LYS A 19 12.54 4.66 -3.28
CA LYS A 19 13.30 5.16 -4.44
C LYS A 19 13.48 4.07 -5.49
N LEU A 20 13.90 2.88 -5.07
CA LEU A 20 14.06 1.73 -5.97
C LEU A 20 12.74 1.31 -6.62
N PHE A 21 11.65 1.31 -5.86
CA PHE A 21 10.32 1.04 -6.37
C PHE A 21 9.89 2.08 -7.43
N PHE A 22 9.98 3.38 -7.13
CA PHE A 22 9.57 4.44 -8.06
C PHE A 22 10.42 4.46 -9.33
N GLU A 23 11.74 4.27 -9.22
CA GLU A 23 12.63 4.15 -10.37
C GLU A 23 12.15 3.03 -11.30
N ARG A 24 11.98 1.81 -10.76
CA ARG A 24 11.49 0.64 -11.48
C ARG A 24 10.09 0.85 -12.06
N SER A 25 9.20 1.48 -11.30
CA SER A 25 7.84 1.84 -11.72
C SER A 25 7.78 2.91 -12.81
N SER A 26 8.79 3.76 -12.94
CA SER A 26 8.85 4.80 -13.98
C SER A 26 9.44 4.33 -15.32
N THR A 27 10.13 3.17 -15.34
CA THR A 27 10.76 2.65 -16.56
C THR A 27 9.77 2.46 -17.71
N GLN A 28 10.16 2.82 -18.94
CA GLN A 28 9.31 2.66 -20.14
C GLN A 28 9.25 1.21 -20.66
N SER A 29 9.88 0.26 -19.98
CA SER A 29 9.85 -1.14 -20.39
C SER A 29 8.51 -1.79 -20.04
N ASP A 30 7.85 -2.36 -21.06
CA ASP A 30 6.65 -3.18 -20.87
C ASP A 30 6.95 -4.58 -20.33
N THR A 31 8.21 -5.01 -20.39
CA THR A 31 8.65 -6.32 -19.89
C THR A 31 9.10 -6.20 -18.44
N ILE A 32 8.65 -7.16 -17.62
CA ILE A 32 8.99 -7.26 -16.19
C ILE A 32 10.42 -7.80 -15.96
N VAL A 33 11.15 -8.15 -17.02
CA VAL A 33 12.52 -8.69 -16.91
C VAL A 33 13.41 -7.64 -16.21
N GLY A 34 13.81 -7.92 -14.98
CA GLY A 34 14.58 -7.00 -14.12
C GLY A 34 13.79 -6.23 -13.06
N LEU A 35 12.45 -6.27 -13.08
CA LEU A 35 11.59 -5.69 -12.04
C LEU A 35 11.34 -6.71 -10.92
N ASN A 36 12.42 -7.14 -10.26
CA ASN A 36 12.29 -8.00 -9.08
C ASN A 36 11.64 -7.21 -7.93
N THR A 37 10.90 -7.89 -7.07
CA THR A 37 10.32 -7.29 -5.85
C THR A 37 11.13 -7.65 -4.61
N PHE A 38 12.04 -8.64 -4.72
CA PHE A 38 12.83 -9.17 -3.61
C PHE A 38 13.70 -8.09 -2.95
N ASP A 39 14.43 -7.29 -3.73
CA ASP A 39 15.30 -6.25 -3.19
C ASP A 39 14.49 -5.22 -2.37
N ILE A 40 13.34 -4.80 -2.92
CA ILE A 40 12.42 -3.85 -2.29
C ILE A 40 11.86 -4.44 -0.99
N ILE A 41 11.33 -5.66 -1.04
CA ILE A 41 10.75 -6.33 0.14
C ILE A 41 11.80 -6.58 1.22
N SER A 42 13.06 -6.87 0.84
CA SER A 42 14.15 -7.10 1.79
C SER A 42 14.45 -5.86 2.65
N TYR A 43 14.42 -4.67 2.06
CA TYR A 43 14.55 -3.42 2.82
C TYR A 43 13.38 -3.20 3.78
N LEU A 44 12.20 -3.69 3.43
CA LEU A 44 10.95 -3.49 4.18
C LEU A 44 10.69 -4.56 5.25
N GLY A 45 11.59 -5.53 5.41
CA GLY A 45 11.42 -6.64 6.35
C GLY A 45 11.25 -6.22 7.81
N PHE A 46 11.76 -5.04 8.21
CA PHE A 46 11.63 -4.52 9.58
C PHE A 46 10.17 -4.24 9.99
N LEU A 47 9.26 -4.05 9.02
CA LEU A 47 7.84 -3.79 9.28
C LEU A 47 7.13 -4.96 9.98
N VAL A 48 7.74 -6.15 9.99
CA VAL A 48 7.26 -7.32 10.74
C VAL A 48 7.16 -7.04 12.24
N ASP A 49 8.06 -6.20 12.77
CA ASP A 49 8.10 -5.79 14.18
C ASP A 49 7.01 -4.77 14.51
N TYR A 50 6.49 -4.08 13.48
CA TYR A 50 5.37 -3.14 13.56
C TYR A 50 4.01 -3.78 13.27
N GLY A 51 3.95 -5.11 13.13
CA GLY A 51 2.68 -5.80 12.89
C GLY A 51 2.31 -5.97 11.41
N PHE A 52 3.24 -5.75 10.47
CA PHE A 52 2.96 -5.77 9.04
C PHE A 52 3.81 -6.77 8.25
N PHE A 53 3.17 -7.45 7.30
CA PHE A 53 3.82 -8.04 6.14
C PHE A 53 3.74 -7.07 4.96
N VAL A 54 4.64 -7.22 4.00
CA VAL A 54 4.70 -6.38 2.80
C VAL A 54 4.61 -7.24 1.56
N ASP A 55 3.81 -6.80 0.60
CA ASP A 55 3.78 -7.34 -0.75
C ASP A 55 3.99 -6.20 -1.74
N CYS A 56 4.56 -6.52 -2.90
CA CYS A 56 4.93 -5.55 -3.93
C CYS A 56 4.66 -6.15 -5.30
N SER A 57 4.14 -5.36 -6.23
CA SER A 57 3.87 -5.82 -7.59
C SER A 57 4.12 -4.75 -8.63
N PHE A 58 4.79 -5.18 -9.70
CA PHE A 58 4.90 -4.44 -10.95
C PHE A 58 3.94 -4.97 -12.03
N GLY A 59 3.08 -5.95 -11.72
CA GLY A 59 2.25 -6.69 -12.68
C GLY A 59 2.68 -8.15 -12.87
N VAL A 60 1.99 -8.86 -13.74
CA VAL A 60 2.28 -10.27 -14.10
C VAL A 60 2.36 -10.39 -15.61
N GLY A 61 3.48 -10.90 -16.13
CA GLY A 61 3.78 -11.00 -17.56
C GLY A 61 4.14 -9.67 -18.22
N LYS A 62 3.30 -8.65 -18.04
CA LYS A 62 3.54 -7.27 -18.48
C LYS A 62 3.45 -6.31 -17.30
N LYS A 63 4.20 -5.21 -17.40
CA LYS A 63 4.13 -4.14 -16.39
C LYS A 63 2.69 -3.60 -16.29
N ALA A 64 2.21 -3.49 -15.05
CA ALA A 64 0.90 -2.94 -14.76
C ALA A 64 0.90 -1.42 -14.94
N LYS A 65 -0.25 -0.86 -15.32
CA LYS A 65 -0.46 0.60 -15.36
C LYS A 65 -0.25 1.23 -13.97
N ASP A 66 -0.73 0.51 -12.97
CA ASP A 66 -0.59 0.84 -11.56
C ASP A 66 0.27 -0.23 -10.90
N THR A 67 1.42 0.18 -10.39
CA THR A 67 2.33 -0.68 -9.62
C THR A 67 2.20 -0.30 -8.16
N TRP A 68 2.43 -1.24 -7.24
CA TRP A 68 2.12 -0.97 -5.83
C TRP A 68 3.03 -1.71 -4.85
N ILE A 69 3.09 -1.14 -3.64
CA ILE A 69 3.50 -1.78 -2.40
C ILE A 69 2.28 -1.73 -1.46
N ILE A 70 1.94 -2.86 -0.84
CA ILE A 70 0.85 -2.95 0.14
C ILE A 70 1.36 -3.44 1.48
N PHE A 71 0.73 -2.98 2.56
CA PHE A 71 1.10 -3.26 3.93
C PHE A 71 -0.02 -4.04 4.60
N ILE A 72 0.22 -5.33 4.84
CA ILE A 72 -0.78 -6.28 5.31
C ILE A 72 -0.60 -6.52 6.80
N ARG A 73 -1.66 -6.31 7.59
CA ARG A 73 -1.64 -6.61 9.01
C ARG A 73 -1.45 -8.10 9.29
N LYS A 74 -0.52 -8.45 10.18
CA LYS A 74 -0.14 -9.84 10.51
C LYS A 74 -1.23 -10.60 11.24
N ASP A 75 -2.10 -9.89 11.96
CA ASP A 75 -3.20 -10.47 12.75
C ASP A 75 -4.46 -10.77 11.92
N ILE A 76 -4.43 -10.53 10.60
CA ILE A 76 -5.55 -10.81 9.70
C ILE A 76 -5.19 -11.97 8.77
N PRO A 77 -5.85 -13.12 8.91
CA PRO A 77 -5.58 -14.25 8.03
C PRO A 77 -6.10 -13.98 6.61
N ASN A 78 -5.40 -14.50 5.61
CA ASN A 78 -5.86 -14.64 4.22
C ASN A 78 -6.10 -13.34 3.41
N ILE A 79 -5.51 -12.21 3.79
CA ILE A 79 -5.51 -11.00 2.95
C ILE A 79 -4.68 -11.25 1.67
N LYS A 80 -5.21 -10.78 0.53
CA LYS A 80 -4.52 -10.79 -0.78
C LYS A 80 -4.59 -9.40 -1.38
N ALA A 81 -3.63 -9.01 -2.22
CA ALA A 81 -3.72 -7.75 -2.98
C ALA A 81 -5.00 -7.63 -3.82
N SER A 82 -5.60 -8.75 -4.22
CA SER A 82 -6.87 -8.76 -4.95
C SER A 82 -8.11 -8.67 -4.07
N TRP A 83 -7.95 -8.72 -2.74
CA TRP A 83 -9.03 -8.84 -1.77
C TRP A 83 -8.58 -8.48 -0.35
N GLY A 84 -8.95 -7.29 0.12
CA GLY A 84 -8.61 -6.82 1.46
C GLY A 84 -8.69 -5.31 1.60
N VAL A 85 -8.43 -4.86 2.83
CA VAL A 85 -8.21 -3.46 3.19
C VAL A 85 -6.77 -3.34 3.67
N TYR A 86 -6.02 -2.37 3.15
CA TYR A 86 -4.61 -2.20 3.51
C TYR A 86 -4.11 -0.80 3.13
N PRO A 87 -3.16 -0.22 3.90
CA PRO A 87 -2.31 0.86 3.42
C PRO A 87 -1.58 0.45 2.14
N ARG A 88 -1.42 1.39 1.22
CA ARG A 88 -0.84 1.17 -0.10
C ARG A 88 -0.04 2.39 -0.52
N ILE A 89 1.10 2.14 -1.15
CA ILE A 89 1.78 3.09 -2.02
C ILE A 89 1.59 2.62 -3.45
N CYS A 90 1.06 3.47 -4.31
CA CYS A 90 0.77 3.18 -5.70
C CYS A 90 1.50 4.16 -6.61
N PHE A 91 2.10 3.66 -7.68
CA PHE A 91 2.64 4.49 -8.76
C PHE A 91 1.76 4.33 -10.00
N HIS A 92 1.14 5.43 -10.40
CA HIS A 92 0.30 5.55 -11.58
C HIS A 92 1.14 5.94 -12.79
N THR A 93 1.48 4.95 -13.62
CA THR A 93 2.36 5.15 -14.78
C THR A 93 1.77 6.14 -15.79
N ALA A 94 0.44 6.16 -15.93
CA ALA A 94 -0.23 7.03 -16.89
C ALA A 94 -0.13 8.54 -16.53
N SER A 95 -0.05 8.87 -15.24
CA SER A 95 0.01 10.25 -14.75
C SER A 95 1.34 10.61 -14.09
N ASN A 96 2.29 9.67 -13.99
CA ASN A 96 3.52 9.81 -13.20
C ASN A 96 3.25 10.31 -11.78
N GLN A 97 2.21 9.76 -11.15
CA GLN A 97 1.76 10.16 -9.82
C GLN A 97 1.98 9.04 -8.82
N ILE A 98 2.44 9.40 -7.63
CA ILE A 98 2.53 8.51 -6.48
C ILE A 98 1.32 8.79 -5.59
N GLU A 99 0.60 7.75 -5.20
CA GLU A 99 -0.51 7.79 -4.25
C GLU A 99 -0.14 7.03 -2.98
N VAL A 100 -0.39 7.60 -1.80
CA VAL A 100 -0.28 6.97 -0.48
C VAL A 100 -1.63 7.03 0.21
N SER A 101 -2.31 5.90 0.33
CA SER A 101 -3.68 5.81 0.83
C SER A 101 -4.01 4.45 1.44
N ILE A 102 -5.17 4.34 2.09
CA ILE A 102 -5.74 3.05 2.46
C ILE A 102 -6.65 2.56 1.33
N ASP A 103 -6.29 1.44 0.70
CA ASP A 103 -7.05 0.85 -0.41
C ASP A 103 -8.05 -0.19 0.09
N ILE A 104 -9.13 -0.40 -0.68
CA ILE A 104 -10.13 -1.45 -0.50
C ILE A 104 -10.25 -2.22 -1.81
N SER A 105 -9.63 -3.40 -1.88
CA SER A 105 -9.63 -4.24 -3.07
C SER A 105 -10.73 -5.30 -3.03
N THR A 106 -11.52 -5.37 -4.11
CA THR A 106 -12.62 -6.34 -4.31
C THR A 106 -12.52 -7.04 -5.67
N SER A 107 -11.32 -7.06 -6.27
CA SER A 107 -11.12 -7.35 -7.70
C SER A 107 -11.39 -8.81 -8.11
N LYS A 108 -11.29 -9.79 -7.21
CA LYS A 108 -11.44 -11.22 -7.58
C LYS A 108 -12.87 -11.75 -7.71
N HIS A 109 -13.90 -10.97 -7.40
CA HIS A 109 -15.27 -11.49 -7.31
C HIS A 109 -16.21 -10.85 -8.34
N LYS A 110 -15.99 -11.08 -9.65
CA LYS A 110 -16.86 -10.55 -10.72
C LYS A 110 -18.35 -10.89 -10.55
N ILE A 111 -18.68 -12.05 -9.98
CA ILE A 111 -20.06 -12.51 -9.74
C ILE A 111 -20.63 -11.95 -8.42
N THR A 112 -19.78 -11.40 -7.55
CA THR A 112 -20.07 -11.18 -6.13
C THR A 112 -19.65 -9.80 -5.61
N LYS A 113 -19.14 -8.91 -6.47
CA LYS A 113 -18.79 -7.50 -6.17
C LYS A 113 -19.91 -6.73 -5.45
N LYS A 114 -21.17 -7.12 -5.62
CA LYS A 114 -22.34 -6.49 -4.98
C LYS A 114 -22.71 -7.07 -3.61
N LEU A 115 -22.20 -8.25 -3.25
CA LEU A 115 -22.63 -8.98 -2.05
C LEU A 115 -21.69 -8.78 -0.86
N TYR A 116 -20.55 -8.12 -1.06
CA TYR A 116 -19.46 -8.13 -0.11
C TYR A 116 -18.93 -6.72 0.17
N GLU A 117 -18.99 -6.33 1.44
CA GLU A 117 -18.48 -5.05 1.92
C GLU A 117 -17.70 -5.27 3.21
N PHE A 118 -16.52 -4.65 3.30
CA PHE A 118 -15.79 -4.55 4.56
C PHE A 118 -16.47 -3.51 5.45
N ALA A 119 -16.67 -3.83 6.73
CA ALA A 119 -17.25 -2.87 7.67
C ALA A 119 -16.35 -1.63 7.85
N ALA A 120 -15.04 -1.76 7.58
CA ALA A 120 -14.11 -0.64 7.55
C ALA A 120 -14.37 0.39 6.42
N LYS A 121 -15.16 0.06 5.39
CA LYS A 121 -15.32 0.90 4.18
C LYS A 121 -15.71 2.36 4.48
N PRO A 122 -16.75 2.66 5.29
CA PRO A 122 -17.10 4.05 5.60
C PRO A 122 -15.97 4.80 6.33
N LYS A 123 -15.26 4.12 7.24
CA LYS A 123 -14.16 4.72 8.00
C LYS A 123 -12.97 5.03 7.10
N VAL A 124 -12.60 4.09 6.22
CA VAL A 124 -11.54 4.28 5.23
C VAL A 124 -11.88 5.42 4.27
N SER A 125 -13.10 5.46 3.74
CA SER A 125 -13.53 6.55 2.86
C SER A 125 -13.46 7.91 3.54
N ASN A 126 -13.89 8.01 4.80
CA ASN A 126 -13.81 9.25 5.57
C ASN A 126 -12.36 9.65 5.89
N TYR A 127 -11.52 8.67 6.25
CA TYR A 127 -10.11 8.93 6.50
C TYR A 127 -9.37 9.42 5.25
N ASN A 128 -9.56 8.74 4.11
CA ASN A 128 -8.92 9.12 2.85
C ASN A 128 -9.41 10.49 2.35
N SER A 129 -10.70 10.82 2.51
CA SER A 129 -11.21 12.13 2.09
C SER A 129 -10.60 13.28 2.90
N GLN A 130 -10.49 13.11 4.23
CA GLN A 130 -9.86 14.07 5.14
C GLN A 130 -8.36 14.26 4.87
N ASN A 131 -7.68 13.23 4.35
CA ASN A 131 -6.23 13.25 4.13
C ASN A 131 -5.84 13.32 2.64
N SER A 132 -6.80 13.61 1.76
CA SER A 132 -6.62 13.56 0.30
C SER A 132 -5.56 14.51 -0.24
N GLN A 133 -5.36 15.68 0.38
CA GLN A 133 -4.38 16.67 -0.05
C GLN A 133 -2.92 16.20 0.12
N ASN A 134 -2.68 15.32 1.10
CA ASN A 134 -1.35 14.80 1.41
C ASN A 134 -1.15 13.36 0.90
N ALA A 135 -2.07 12.87 0.06
CA ALA A 135 -2.04 11.52 -0.46
C ALA A 135 -1.30 11.41 -1.80
N TYR A 136 -1.08 12.52 -2.51
CA TYR A 136 -0.59 12.51 -3.88
C TYR A 136 0.71 13.30 -4.06
N PHE A 137 1.65 12.71 -4.78
CA PHE A 137 2.97 13.28 -5.05
C PHE A 137 3.33 13.11 -6.53
N SER A 138 4.08 14.06 -7.08
CA SER A 138 4.46 14.06 -8.50
C SER A 138 5.84 13.40 -8.70
N TYR A 139 5.97 12.51 -9.68
CA TYR A 139 7.27 11.99 -10.11
C TYR A 139 7.79 12.76 -11.34
N PRO A 140 9.11 13.06 -11.45
CA PRO A 140 10.20 12.68 -10.55
C PRO A 140 10.41 13.62 -9.36
N SER A 141 9.71 14.75 -9.30
CA SER A 141 9.88 15.77 -8.26
C SER A 141 9.00 15.51 -7.02
N TYR A 142 9.29 14.44 -6.30
CA TYR A 142 8.58 14.07 -5.06
C TYR A 142 9.42 14.39 -3.81
N ASP A 143 8.72 14.70 -2.72
CA ASP A 143 9.33 14.78 -1.38
C ASP A 143 9.19 13.43 -0.67
N ILE A 144 10.33 12.74 -0.52
CA ILE A 144 10.36 11.41 0.07
C ILE A 144 10.01 11.42 1.56
N ASP A 145 10.36 12.47 2.30
CA ASP A 145 10.07 12.57 3.73
C ASP A 145 8.57 12.75 3.98
N SER A 146 7.90 13.52 3.13
CA SER A 146 6.44 13.66 3.15
C SER A 146 5.72 12.34 2.82
N ILE A 147 6.22 11.58 1.85
CA ILE A 147 5.70 10.23 1.53
C ILE A 147 5.83 9.28 2.72
N ILE A 148 7.01 9.22 3.34
CA ILE A 148 7.26 8.37 4.51
C ILE A 148 6.37 8.79 5.68
N THR A 149 6.27 10.08 5.95
CA THR A 149 5.44 10.61 7.05
C THR A 149 3.97 10.29 6.84
N LYS A 150 3.47 10.41 5.60
CA LYS A 150 2.10 10.02 5.25
C LYS A 150 1.89 8.51 5.44
N LEU A 151 2.84 7.68 5.04
CA LEU A 151 2.75 6.23 5.24
C LEU A 151 2.71 5.87 6.73
N GLU A 152 3.55 6.50 7.57
CA GLU A 152 3.53 6.30 9.03
C GLU A 152 2.14 6.61 9.62
N GLN A 153 1.52 7.71 9.19
CA GLN A 153 0.16 8.10 9.59
C GLN A 153 -0.89 7.07 9.16
N ASP A 154 -0.80 6.58 7.93
CA ASP A 154 -1.72 5.57 7.38
C ASP A 154 -1.60 4.25 8.12
N LEU A 155 -0.36 3.78 8.35
CA LEU A 155 -0.09 2.56 9.12
C LEU A 155 -0.62 2.69 10.55
N GLN A 156 -0.34 3.82 11.21
CA GLN A 156 -0.81 4.09 12.58
C GLN A 156 -2.34 4.07 12.67
N TRP A 157 -3.02 4.76 11.74
CA TRP A 157 -4.48 4.81 11.72
C TRP A 157 -5.07 3.43 11.44
N PHE A 158 -4.49 2.70 10.49
CA PHE A 158 -4.95 1.37 10.10
C PHE A 158 -4.80 0.33 11.22
N LEU A 159 -3.76 0.44 12.07
CA LEU A 159 -3.63 -0.39 13.28
C LEU A 159 -4.77 -0.20 14.28
N GLN A 160 -5.47 0.94 14.27
CA GLN A 160 -6.59 1.19 15.17
C GLN A 160 -7.90 0.52 14.72
N LEU A 161 -7.97 0.01 13.48
CA LEU A 161 -9.16 -0.68 13.01
C LEU A 161 -9.30 -2.04 13.71
N PRO A 162 -10.48 -2.42 14.21
CA PRO A 162 -10.71 -3.77 14.71
C PRO A 162 -10.51 -4.80 13.60
N THR A 163 -9.91 -5.96 13.91
CA THR A 163 -9.75 -7.04 12.93
C THR A 163 -11.09 -7.46 12.34
N SER A 164 -12.16 -7.49 13.15
CA SER A 164 -13.53 -7.77 12.69
C SER A 164 -14.06 -6.82 11.62
N GLU A 165 -13.50 -5.61 11.48
CA GLU A 165 -13.88 -4.65 10.44
C GLU A 165 -13.10 -4.83 9.13
N LEU A 166 -11.93 -5.46 9.24
CA LEU A 166 -11.02 -5.79 8.15
C LEU A 166 -11.25 -7.20 7.63
N GLU A 167 -11.84 -8.04 8.48
CA GLU A 167 -12.46 -9.28 8.11
C GLU A 167 -13.67 -9.01 7.24
N TYR A 168 -13.93 -9.99 6.39
CA TYR A 168 -14.99 -9.91 5.43
C TYR A 168 -16.31 -10.34 6.06
N ALA A 169 -17.33 -9.49 5.92
CA ALA A 169 -18.70 -9.83 6.30
C ALA A 169 -19.47 -10.38 5.10
N HIS A 170 -19.90 -11.64 5.17
CA HIS A 170 -20.94 -12.16 4.27
C HIS A 170 -22.26 -11.44 4.60
N LYS A 171 -22.75 -10.58 3.71
CA LYS A 171 -24.17 -10.20 3.74
C LYS A 171 -24.95 -11.38 3.15
N ILE A 172 -25.60 -12.16 4.02
CA ILE A 172 -26.59 -13.20 3.65
C ILE A 172 -27.89 -12.49 3.27
#